data_AF-A0A1T5HGR0-F1
#
_entry.id   AF-A0A1T5HGR0-F1
#
_cell.length_a   1.000
_cell.length_b   1.000
_cell.length_c   1.000
_cell.angle_alpha   90.00
_cell.angle_beta   90.00
_cell.angle_gamma   90.00
#
_symmetry.space_group_name_H-M   'P 1'
#
loop_
_entity.id
_entity.type
_entity.pdbx_description
1 polymer ?
#
loop_
_entity_poly.entity_id
_entity_poly.type
_entity_poly.pdbx_seq_one_letter_code
_entity_poly.pdbx_strand_id
1 'polypeptide(L)'
;MYQFDKSMKEKFPKKNTSNEVKDELTYCERLIAIIENKPQIAHLPAVKEKLNVLKEAVEDTQEHLNYSTDTDARVGHKTADSSFFGYKTHVAISDERIITAAVVTTGEKSDGHYLQELIEKSKVTGMEVETVIADTAYSGKNNLLYTKEQSIQLISKLNPMITQNGRANGKGFDFNKDAGLFVCPAGHLANRKSKKPDSHPGASARMVYFFDIEKCKVCPLREGCFKEGAKTKTYSVAIKSEEHLDQQAFQET
;
A
#
# COMPACT_ATOMS: atom_id res chain seq x y z
N MET A 1 17.95 19.57 -34.77
CA MET A 1 19.38 19.17 -34.80
C MET A 1 19.80 18.58 -36.15
N TYR A 2 19.15 17.51 -36.66
CA TYR A 2 19.49 16.94 -37.99
C TYR A 2 19.26 17.86 -39.20
N GLN A 3 18.42 18.88 -39.03
CA GLN A 3 18.21 19.94 -40.02
C GLN A 3 19.39 20.94 -40.08
N PHE A 4 20.20 21.03 -39.01
CA PHE A 4 21.31 21.97 -38.89
C PHE A 4 22.67 21.29 -39.09
N ASP A 5 22.82 20.04 -38.66
CA ASP A 5 24.01 19.21 -38.92
C ASP A 5 23.62 17.72 -39.03
N LYS A 6 23.76 17.16 -40.24
CA LYS A 6 23.45 15.75 -40.54
C LYS A 6 24.47 14.78 -39.92
N SER A 7 25.71 15.22 -39.66
CA SER A 7 26.78 14.40 -39.07
C SER A 7 26.52 14.02 -37.61
N MET A 8 25.55 14.67 -36.96
CA MET A 8 25.14 14.37 -35.59
C MET A 8 24.50 12.99 -35.43
N LYS A 9 23.92 12.42 -36.50
CA LYS A 9 23.20 11.12 -36.45
C LYS A 9 24.11 9.95 -36.06
N GLU A 10 25.39 10.04 -36.38
CA GLU A 10 26.38 9.01 -36.05
C GLU A 10 27.05 9.23 -34.69
N LYS A 11 26.93 10.44 -34.12
CA LYS A 11 27.59 10.84 -32.86
C LYS A 11 26.69 10.71 -31.63
N PHE A 12 25.39 10.50 -31.82
CA PHE A 12 24.46 10.31 -30.72
C PHE A 12 24.59 8.91 -30.11
N PRO A 13 24.31 8.78 -28.79
CA PRO A 13 24.32 7.48 -28.15
C PRO A 13 23.24 6.59 -28.79
N LYS A 14 23.51 5.28 -28.86
CA LYS A 14 22.48 4.32 -29.27
C LYS A 14 21.35 4.34 -28.23
N LYS A 15 20.11 4.33 -28.71
CA LYS A 15 18.95 4.19 -27.82
C LYS A 15 19.07 2.89 -27.04
N ASN A 16 18.78 2.94 -25.75
CA ASN A 16 18.66 1.73 -24.94
C ASN A 16 17.46 0.89 -25.44
N THR A 17 17.52 -0.40 -25.16
CA THR A 17 16.43 -1.37 -25.43
C THR A 17 15.84 -1.92 -24.13
N SER A 18 16.29 -1.40 -23.00
CA SER A 18 15.90 -1.76 -21.64
C SER A 18 14.75 -0.86 -21.20
N ASN A 19 13.80 -1.43 -20.46
CA ASN A 19 12.70 -0.69 -19.82
C ASN A 19 13.10 -0.17 -18.43
N GLU A 20 14.39 -0.17 -18.09
CA GLU A 20 14.87 0.32 -16.79
C GLU A 20 15.11 1.85 -16.83
N VAL A 21 14.53 2.55 -15.86
CA VAL A 21 14.66 4.01 -15.71
C VAL A 21 16.11 4.45 -15.56
N LYS A 22 16.96 3.64 -14.93
CA LYS A 22 18.40 3.92 -14.77
C LYS A 22 19.13 3.96 -16.12
N ASP A 23 18.79 3.07 -17.03
CA ASP A 23 19.38 3.02 -18.36
C ASP A 23 18.91 4.22 -19.21
N GLU A 24 17.65 4.64 -19.05
CA GLU A 24 17.11 5.84 -19.71
C GLU A 24 17.80 7.11 -19.21
N LEU A 25 18.03 7.24 -17.89
CA LEU A 25 18.77 8.38 -17.35
C LEU A 25 20.21 8.40 -17.82
N THR A 26 20.90 7.26 -17.81
CA THR A 26 22.27 7.15 -18.31
C THR A 26 22.35 7.56 -19.79
N TYR A 27 21.33 7.23 -20.59
CA TYR A 27 21.23 7.68 -21.97
C TYR A 27 21.01 9.20 -22.07
N CYS A 28 20.11 9.77 -21.27
CA CYS A 28 19.83 11.20 -21.24
C CYS A 28 21.05 12.02 -20.81
N GLU A 29 21.79 11.60 -19.79
CA GLU A 29 23.03 12.24 -19.34
C GLU A 29 24.10 12.25 -20.45
N ARG A 30 24.29 11.12 -21.14
CA ARG A 30 25.22 11.02 -22.28
C ARG A 30 24.78 11.93 -23.43
N LEU A 31 23.48 12.01 -23.68
CA LEU A 31 22.91 12.88 -24.71
C LEU A 31 23.16 14.35 -24.38
N ILE A 32 22.94 14.76 -23.13
CA ILE A 32 23.24 16.13 -22.63
C ILE A 32 24.72 16.43 -22.84
N ALA A 33 25.62 15.56 -22.38
CA ALA A 33 27.07 15.76 -22.50
C ALA A 33 27.55 15.91 -23.96
N ILE A 34 26.97 15.15 -24.91
CA ILE A 34 27.32 15.25 -26.33
C ILE A 34 26.86 16.58 -26.94
N ILE A 35 25.71 17.10 -26.50
CA ILE A 35 25.16 18.37 -26.98
C ILE A 35 25.96 19.53 -26.41
N GLU A 36 26.33 19.49 -25.13
CA GLU A 36 27.12 20.55 -24.47
C GLU A 36 28.54 20.69 -25.01
N ASN A 37 29.18 19.57 -25.37
CA ASN A 37 30.51 19.57 -25.98
C ASN A 37 30.54 20.14 -27.41
N LYS A 38 29.41 20.61 -27.94
CA LYS A 38 29.29 21.26 -29.25
C LYS A 38 28.62 22.64 -29.15
N PRO A 39 29.37 23.69 -28.78
CA PRO A 39 28.82 25.02 -28.54
C PRO A 39 28.07 25.61 -29.75
N GLN A 40 28.49 25.26 -30.98
CA GLN A 40 27.85 25.73 -32.22
C GLN A 40 26.37 25.32 -32.35
N ILE A 41 25.96 24.21 -31.73
CA ILE A 41 24.58 23.72 -31.79
C ILE A 41 23.86 23.96 -30.45
N ALA A 42 24.59 23.91 -29.32
CA ALA A 42 24.06 24.17 -27.99
C ALA A 42 23.55 25.60 -27.79
N HIS A 43 24.14 26.59 -28.48
CA HIS A 43 23.72 27.99 -28.37
C HIS A 43 22.51 28.36 -29.23
N LEU A 44 22.03 27.45 -30.10
CA LEU A 44 20.81 27.70 -30.86
C LEU A 44 19.62 27.75 -29.90
N PRO A 45 18.79 28.82 -29.92
CA PRO A 45 17.70 28.99 -28.95
C PRO A 45 16.78 27.77 -28.83
N ALA A 46 16.36 27.21 -29.97
CA ALA A 46 15.48 26.03 -30.03
C ALA A 46 16.12 24.73 -29.52
N VAL A 47 17.45 24.64 -29.48
CA VAL A 47 18.19 23.50 -28.93
C VAL A 47 18.43 23.71 -27.44
N LYS A 48 18.81 24.92 -27.03
CA LYS A 48 19.03 25.31 -25.64
C LYS A 48 17.79 25.11 -24.77
N GLU A 49 16.62 25.54 -25.26
CA GLU A 49 15.35 25.36 -24.55
C GLU A 49 15.04 23.89 -24.31
N LYS A 50 15.15 23.05 -25.35
CA LYS A 50 14.92 21.60 -25.23
C LYS A 50 15.96 20.90 -24.35
N LEU A 51 17.21 21.38 -24.36
CA LEU A 51 18.27 20.86 -23.50
C LEU A 51 17.99 21.18 -22.04
N ASN A 52 17.51 22.38 -21.73
CA ASN A 52 17.14 22.78 -20.37
C ASN A 52 15.96 21.93 -19.85
N VAL A 53 14.91 21.73 -20.65
CA VAL A 53 13.78 20.85 -20.29
C VAL A 53 14.26 19.42 -20.02
N LEU A 54 15.20 18.92 -20.83
CA LEU A 54 15.76 17.59 -20.60
C LEU A 54 16.59 17.50 -19.31
N LYS A 55 17.34 18.55 -18.97
CA LYS A 55 18.10 18.62 -17.72
C LYS A 55 17.18 18.63 -16.50
N GLU A 56 16.16 19.48 -16.52
CA GLU A 56 15.13 19.54 -15.46
C GLU A 56 14.47 18.17 -15.28
N ALA A 57 14.06 17.52 -16.37
CA ALA A 57 13.48 16.18 -16.30
C ALA A 57 14.44 15.11 -15.73
N VAL A 58 15.75 15.19 -16.03
CA VAL A 58 16.77 14.28 -15.49
C VAL A 58 16.99 14.53 -13.99
N GLU A 59 17.11 15.80 -13.58
CA GLU A 59 17.27 16.20 -12.19
C GLU A 59 16.04 15.78 -11.35
N ASP A 60 14.83 16.10 -11.80
CA ASP A 60 13.58 15.68 -11.14
C ASP A 60 13.51 14.15 -10.98
N THR A 61 13.87 13.42 -12.03
CA THR A 61 13.83 11.94 -11.98
C THR A 61 14.89 11.39 -11.02
N GLN A 62 16.08 11.99 -10.95
CA GLN A 62 17.12 11.59 -9.98
C GLN A 62 16.70 11.91 -8.53
N GLU A 63 16.08 13.06 -8.28
CA GLU A 63 15.52 13.39 -6.96
C GLU A 63 14.45 12.38 -6.54
N HIS A 64 13.57 11.99 -7.47
CA HIS A 64 12.52 11.00 -7.23
C HIS A 64 13.00 9.53 -7.24
N LEU A 65 14.22 9.25 -7.71
CA LEU A 65 14.83 7.91 -7.68
C LEU A 65 15.51 7.57 -6.37
N ASN A 66 15.78 8.58 -5.53
CA ASN A 66 16.25 8.39 -4.17
C ASN A 66 15.10 7.88 -3.28
N TYR A 67 14.59 6.69 -3.59
CA TYR A 67 13.87 5.89 -2.61
C TYR A 67 14.84 5.52 -1.49
N SER A 68 14.37 5.62 -0.25
CA SER A 68 15.14 5.36 0.97
C SER A 68 16.10 4.17 0.81
N THR A 69 17.34 4.33 1.27
CA THR A 69 18.33 3.24 1.39
C THR A 69 17.91 2.17 2.39
N ASP A 70 16.85 2.44 3.16
CA ASP A 70 16.28 1.51 4.12
C ASP A 70 15.58 0.34 3.42
N THR A 71 16.15 -0.85 3.60
CA THR A 71 15.65 -2.10 3.03
C THR A 71 14.32 -2.55 3.63
N ASP A 72 13.89 -1.98 4.74
CA ASP A 72 12.66 -2.34 5.45
C ASP A 72 11.53 -1.34 5.19
N ALA A 73 11.83 -0.15 4.66
CA ALA A 73 10.81 0.80 4.25
C ALA A 73 9.94 0.19 3.12
N ARG A 74 8.61 0.29 3.28
CA ARG A 74 7.64 -0.25 2.33
C ARG A 74 6.59 0.79 2.00
N VAL A 75 5.93 0.61 0.86
CA VAL A 75 4.84 1.49 0.44
C VAL A 75 3.58 1.14 1.21
N GLY A 76 3.09 2.08 2.00
CA GLY A 76 1.76 2.05 2.61
C GLY A 76 0.74 2.85 1.82
N HIS A 77 -0.54 2.53 1.98
CA HIS A 77 -1.64 3.22 1.32
C HIS A 77 -2.53 3.92 2.34
N LYS A 78 -2.64 5.26 2.22
CA LYS A 78 -3.62 6.06 2.98
C LYS A 78 -4.98 6.07 2.29
N THR A 79 -5.02 6.02 0.96
CA THR A 79 -6.26 5.85 0.17
C THR A 79 -5.96 5.01 -1.07
N ALA A 80 -6.97 4.74 -1.90
CA ALA A 80 -6.76 4.07 -3.18
C ALA A 80 -5.77 4.85 -4.09
N ASP A 81 -5.82 6.18 -4.01
CA ASP A 81 -5.05 7.09 -4.88
C ASP A 81 -3.83 7.70 -4.19
N SER A 82 -3.70 7.57 -2.86
CA SER A 82 -2.58 8.13 -2.08
C SER A 82 -1.81 7.03 -1.36
N SER A 83 -0.51 7.00 -1.64
CA SER A 83 0.46 6.12 -0.98
C SER A 83 1.58 6.91 -0.33
N PHE A 84 2.28 6.30 0.61
CA PHE A 84 3.47 6.83 1.27
C PHE A 84 4.51 5.73 1.34
N PHE A 85 5.79 6.09 1.30
CA PHE A 85 6.89 5.14 1.48
C PHE A 85 7.50 5.33 2.86
N GLY A 86 7.51 4.29 3.69
CA GLY A 86 8.08 4.35 5.04
C GLY A 86 7.42 3.38 6.01
N TYR A 87 7.19 3.89 7.22
CA TYR A 87 6.71 3.13 8.37
C TYR A 87 5.37 3.67 8.88
N LYS A 88 4.67 2.83 9.63
CA LYS A 88 3.52 3.19 10.45
C LYS A 88 3.89 3.06 11.91
N THR A 89 3.37 3.98 12.71
CA THR A 89 3.52 3.94 14.17
C THR A 89 2.14 3.77 14.76
N HIS A 90 1.96 2.70 15.54
CA HIS A 90 0.77 2.45 16.35
C HIS A 90 1.11 2.86 17.78
N VAL A 91 0.27 3.69 18.39
CA VAL A 91 0.53 4.27 19.71
C VAL A 91 -0.66 4.03 20.62
N ALA A 92 -0.39 3.63 21.87
CA ALA A 92 -1.36 3.65 22.95
C ALA A 92 -1.04 4.80 23.89
N ILE A 93 -2.09 5.50 24.31
CA ILE A 93 -1.99 6.71 25.13
C ILE A 93 -3.01 6.58 26.26
N SER A 94 -2.62 6.94 27.49
CA SER A 94 -3.54 7.05 28.62
C SER A 94 -4.46 8.27 28.47
N ASP A 95 -5.45 8.37 29.36
CA ASP A 95 -6.30 9.55 29.54
C ASP A 95 -5.50 10.82 29.89
N GLU A 96 -4.42 10.67 30.66
CA GLU A 96 -3.45 11.73 30.98
C GLU A 96 -2.51 12.11 29.81
N ARG A 97 -2.72 11.53 28.63
CA ARG A 97 -1.90 11.73 27.43
C ARG A 97 -0.47 11.17 27.53
N ILE A 98 -0.24 10.21 28.43
CA ILE A 98 1.05 9.52 28.55
C ILE A 98 1.10 8.39 27.53
N ILE A 99 2.17 8.33 26.74
CA ILE A 99 2.39 7.23 25.80
C ILE A 99 2.78 5.99 26.61
N THR A 100 1.95 4.94 26.55
CA THR A 100 2.14 3.70 27.32
C THR A 100 2.69 2.57 26.47
N ALA A 101 2.46 2.61 25.15
CA ALA A 101 3.04 1.68 24.21
C ALA A 101 3.20 2.30 22.82
N ALA A 102 4.22 1.85 22.11
CA ALA A 102 4.42 2.12 20.70
C ALA A 102 4.88 0.86 19.96
N VAL A 103 4.37 0.68 18.74
CA VAL A 103 4.76 -0.38 17.80
C VAL A 103 5.02 0.26 16.45
N VAL A 104 6.18 0.02 15.87
CA VAL A 104 6.54 0.52 14.54
C VAL A 104 6.48 -0.64 13.56
N THR A 105 5.78 -0.44 12.44
CA THR A 105 5.57 -1.45 11.41
C THR A 105 5.89 -0.86 10.04
N THR A 106 6.17 -1.72 9.07
CA THR A 106 6.40 -1.32 7.68
C THR A 106 5.09 -0.82 7.06
N GLY A 107 5.18 0.11 6.09
CA GLY A 107 4.02 0.85 5.58
C GLY A 107 2.86 0.01 5.04
N GLU A 108 3.13 -1.21 4.56
CA GLU A 108 2.12 -2.11 3.99
C GLU A 108 1.23 -2.79 5.05
N LYS A 109 1.64 -2.80 6.32
CA LYS A 109 0.93 -3.48 7.40
C LYS A 109 -0.40 -2.80 7.71
N SER A 110 -1.40 -3.60 8.05
CA SER A 110 -2.71 -3.11 8.48
C SER A 110 -2.74 -2.83 9.99
N ASP A 111 -3.43 -1.77 10.38
CA ASP A 111 -3.38 -1.28 11.76
C ASP A 111 -4.09 -2.23 12.74
N GLY A 112 -5.17 -2.88 12.28
CA GLY A 112 -6.10 -3.62 13.12
C GLY A 112 -5.48 -4.78 13.92
N HIS A 113 -4.34 -5.33 13.51
CA HIS A 113 -3.72 -6.49 14.16
C HIS A 113 -2.91 -6.13 15.41
N TYR A 114 -2.58 -4.86 15.62
CA TYR A 114 -1.63 -4.44 16.66
C TYR A 114 -2.27 -4.02 17.98
N LEU A 115 -3.60 -4.13 18.13
CA LEU A 115 -4.30 -3.77 19.37
C LEU A 115 -3.82 -4.60 20.56
N GLN A 116 -3.73 -5.92 20.39
CA GLN A 116 -3.38 -6.84 21.47
C GLN A 116 -1.97 -6.53 22.00
N GLU A 117 -1.00 -6.39 21.09
CA GLU A 117 0.39 -6.04 21.43
C GLU A 117 0.47 -4.70 22.17
N LEU A 118 -0.29 -3.69 21.76
CA LEU A 118 -0.34 -2.38 22.43
C LEU A 118 -0.90 -2.48 23.86
N ILE A 119 -1.96 -3.27 24.05
CA ILE A 119 -2.55 -3.50 25.37
C ILE A 119 -1.56 -4.24 26.28
N GLU A 120 -0.93 -5.30 25.77
CA GLU A 120 0.05 -6.08 26.54
C GLU A 120 1.25 -5.22 26.94
N LYS A 121 1.83 -4.45 26.00
CA LYS A 121 2.92 -3.51 26.31
C LYS A 121 2.50 -2.50 27.37
N SER A 122 1.29 -1.95 27.28
CA SER A 122 0.76 -1.01 28.27
C SER A 122 0.63 -1.67 29.66
N LYS A 123 0.15 -2.92 29.74
CA LYS A 123 0.08 -3.68 31.00
C LYS A 123 1.46 -3.94 31.59
N VAL A 124 2.46 -4.25 30.76
CA VAL A 124 3.84 -4.47 31.21
C VAL A 124 4.45 -3.21 31.84
N THR A 125 4.04 -2.01 31.40
CA THR A 125 4.45 -0.75 32.05
C THR A 125 3.82 -0.52 33.42
N GLY A 126 2.93 -1.40 33.87
CA GLY A 126 2.19 -1.28 35.13
C GLY A 126 0.85 -0.57 35.00
N MET A 127 0.38 -0.29 33.78
CA MET A 127 -0.93 0.34 33.56
C MET A 127 -2.05 -0.69 33.64
N GLU A 128 -3.06 -0.41 34.45
CA GLU A 128 -4.31 -1.17 34.46
C GLU A 128 -5.20 -0.71 33.30
N VAL A 129 -5.62 -1.65 32.46
CA VAL A 129 -6.38 -1.36 31.23
C VAL A 129 -7.78 -1.95 31.37
N GLU A 130 -8.75 -1.11 31.71
CA GLU A 130 -10.15 -1.51 31.81
C GLU A 130 -10.92 -1.24 30.51
N THR A 131 -10.66 -0.08 29.89
CA THR A 131 -11.35 0.38 28.68
C THR A 131 -10.35 0.84 27.63
N VAL A 132 -10.61 0.49 26.38
CA VAL A 132 -9.79 0.89 25.23
C VAL A 132 -10.68 1.59 24.21
N ILE A 133 -10.33 2.83 23.86
CA ILE A 133 -10.95 3.57 22.77
C ILE A 133 -10.06 3.43 21.55
N ALA A 134 -10.61 2.89 20.47
CA ALA A 134 -9.84 2.61 19.27
C ALA A 134 -10.58 2.97 17.99
N ASP A 135 -9.78 3.25 16.97
CA ASP A 135 -10.25 3.46 15.60
C ASP A 135 -10.97 2.24 15.04
N THR A 136 -11.84 2.46 14.05
CA THR A 136 -12.61 1.41 13.38
C THR A 136 -11.77 0.23 12.86
N ALA A 137 -10.49 0.47 12.50
CA ALA A 137 -9.56 -0.59 12.09
C ALA A 137 -9.37 -1.68 13.15
N TYR A 138 -9.50 -1.32 14.43
CA TYR A 138 -9.28 -2.23 15.55
C TYR A 138 -10.54 -3.02 15.94
N SER A 139 -11.66 -2.85 15.23
CA SER A 139 -12.88 -3.65 15.41
C SER A 139 -12.82 -5.07 14.82
N GLY A 140 -11.61 -5.60 14.56
CA GLY A 140 -11.44 -6.95 14.03
C GLY A 140 -11.91 -8.02 15.02
N LYS A 141 -12.43 -9.15 14.51
CA LYS A 141 -12.96 -10.26 15.33
C LYS A 141 -11.99 -10.73 16.42
N ASN A 142 -10.71 -10.86 16.09
CA ASN A 142 -9.68 -11.31 17.03
C ASN A 142 -9.51 -10.33 18.20
N ASN A 143 -9.62 -9.02 17.94
CA ASN A 143 -9.54 -8.01 18.99
C ASN A 143 -10.76 -8.08 19.90
N LEU A 144 -11.96 -8.25 19.32
CA LEU A 144 -13.20 -8.38 20.08
C LEU A 144 -13.23 -9.59 21.00
N LEU A 145 -12.75 -10.74 20.49
CA LEU A 145 -12.62 -11.95 21.29
C LEU A 145 -11.60 -11.75 22.43
N TYR A 146 -10.42 -11.23 22.10
CA TYR A 146 -9.37 -10.97 23.09
C TYR A 146 -9.82 -10.01 24.19
N THR A 147 -10.45 -8.88 23.85
CA THR A 147 -10.91 -7.92 24.85
C THR A 147 -12.02 -8.52 25.70
N LYS A 148 -12.90 -9.35 25.13
CA LYS A 148 -13.94 -10.06 25.89
C LYS A 148 -13.33 -11.08 26.87
N GLU A 149 -12.34 -11.86 26.44
CA GLU A 149 -11.62 -12.83 27.28
C GLU A 149 -10.86 -12.15 28.42
N GLN A 150 -10.24 -11.00 28.14
CA GLN A 150 -9.50 -10.21 29.12
C GLN A 150 -10.39 -9.29 29.97
N SER A 151 -11.71 -9.33 29.80
CA SER A 151 -12.68 -8.44 30.47
C SER A 151 -12.37 -6.95 30.28
N ILE A 152 -11.86 -6.58 29.11
CA ILE A 152 -11.58 -5.19 28.68
C ILE A 152 -12.72 -4.69 27.81
N GLN A 153 -13.20 -3.48 28.08
CA GLN A 153 -14.23 -2.84 27.25
C GLN A 153 -13.60 -2.19 26.01
N LEU A 154 -13.89 -2.71 24.80
CA LEU A 154 -13.44 -2.11 23.54
C LEU A 154 -14.51 -1.20 22.94
N ILE A 155 -14.21 0.10 22.90
CA ILE A 155 -15.03 1.12 22.26
C ILE A 155 -14.41 1.43 20.89
N SER A 156 -14.94 0.78 19.84
CA SER A 156 -14.56 1.03 18.45
C SER A 156 -15.79 0.96 17.55
N LYS A 157 -15.88 1.84 16.55
CA LYS A 157 -16.89 1.74 15.49
C LYS A 157 -16.71 0.43 14.72
N LEU A 158 -17.81 -0.21 14.32
CA LEU A 158 -17.77 -1.47 13.57
C LEU A 158 -17.64 -1.16 12.09
N ASN A 159 -16.70 -1.83 11.41
CA ASN A 159 -16.72 -1.94 9.96
C ASN A 159 -17.06 -3.40 9.59
N PRO A 160 -18.21 -3.65 8.92
CA PRO A 160 -18.62 -4.99 8.50
C PRO A 160 -17.55 -5.79 7.77
N MET A 161 -16.61 -5.15 7.08
CA MET A 161 -15.56 -5.86 6.33
C MET A 161 -14.36 -6.28 7.20
N ILE A 162 -14.10 -5.59 8.32
CA ILE A 162 -12.92 -5.81 9.19
C ILE A 162 -13.19 -6.90 10.23
N THR A 163 -14.34 -6.77 10.84
CA THR A 163 -15.05 -7.70 11.72
C THR A 163 -15.29 -9.09 11.09
N GLN A 164 -15.48 -9.16 9.76
CA GLN A 164 -15.68 -10.40 9.01
C GLN A 164 -14.41 -11.17 8.65
N ASN A 165 -13.24 -10.81 9.21
CA ASN A 165 -12.00 -11.58 9.06
C ASN A 165 -12.04 -12.99 9.72
N GLY A 166 -13.22 -13.59 9.82
CA GLY A 166 -13.44 -15.00 10.08
C GLY A 166 -13.19 -15.86 8.84
N ARG A 167 -11.91 -16.00 8.44
CA ARG A 167 -11.39 -17.28 7.93
C ARG A 167 -9.94 -17.44 8.37
N ALA A 168 -9.71 -18.36 9.29
CA ALA A 168 -8.41 -18.95 9.64
C ALA A 168 -7.67 -19.63 8.45
N ASN A 169 -8.20 -19.53 7.22
CA ASN A 169 -7.63 -20.06 5.98
C ASN A 169 -7.33 -18.97 4.92
N GLY A 170 -7.46 -17.69 5.27
CA GLY A 170 -7.14 -16.59 4.37
C GLY A 170 -5.62 -16.47 4.21
N LYS A 171 -5.11 -16.73 3.01
CA LYS A 171 -3.69 -16.67 2.64
C LYS A 171 -3.07 -15.25 2.81
N GLY A 172 -3.04 -14.67 4.01
CA GLY A 172 -2.37 -13.41 4.35
C GLY A 172 -2.92 -12.14 3.68
N PHE A 173 -4.22 -12.07 3.37
CA PHE A 173 -4.83 -10.86 2.79
C PHE A 173 -5.38 -9.95 3.89
N ASP A 174 -4.92 -8.70 3.91
CA ASP A 174 -5.28 -7.70 4.91
C ASP A 174 -6.26 -6.68 4.35
N PHE A 175 -7.29 -6.29 5.11
CA PHE A 175 -8.21 -5.25 4.67
C PHE A 175 -7.68 -3.86 5.04
N ASN A 176 -7.44 -3.01 4.05
CA ASN A 176 -7.14 -1.61 4.27
C ASN A 176 -8.46 -0.82 4.40
N LYS A 177 -8.73 -0.30 5.60
CA LYS A 177 -9.96 0.47 5.91
C LYS A 177 -10.06 1.77 5.12
N ASP A 178 -8.94 2.47 4.94
CA ASP A 178 -8.92 3.82 4.39
C ASP A 178 -9.07 3.78 2.86
N ALA A 179 -8.53 2.74 2.22
CA ALA A 179 -8.80 2.44 0.81
C ALA A 179 -10.09 1.64 0.60
N GLY A 180 -10.62 0.99 1.64
CA GLY A 180 -11.75 0.08 1.58
C GLY A 180 -11.52 -1.12 0.65
N LEU A 181 -10.28 -1.57 0.53
CA LEU A 181 -9.77 -2.56 -0.43
C LEU A 181 -8.81 -3.54 0.29
N PHE A 182 -8.69 -4.77 -0.20
CA PHE A 182 -7.75 -5.75 0.35
C PHE A 182 -6.33 -5.53 -0.20
N VAL A 183 -5.34 -5.72 0.66
CA VAL A 183 -3.91 -5.81 0.37
C VAL A 183 -3.53 -7.30 0.38
N CYS A 184 -2.82 -7.76 -0.66
CA CYS A 184 -2.35 -9.14 -0.74
C CYS A 184 -1.05 -9.34 0.08
N PRO A 185 -0.60 -10.59 0.31
CA PRO A 185 0.65 -10.87 1.03
C PRO A 185 1.90 -10.21 0.42
N ALA A 186 1.88 -9.93 -0.89
CA ALA A 186 2.97 -9.21 -1.58
C ALA A 186 2.86 -7.69 -1.46
N GLY A 187 1.92 -7.16 -0.67
CA GLY A 187 1.70 -5.72 -0.46
C GLY A 187 0.91 -5.03 -1.57
N HIS A 188 0.36 -5.74 -2.55
CA HIS A 188 -0.42 -5.11 -3.62
C HIS A 188 -1.88 -4.89 -3.22
N LEU A 189 -2.37 -3.65 -3.39
CA LEU A 189 -3.78 -3.28 -3.20
C LEU A 189 -4.66 -3.81 -4.34
N ALA A 190 -5.88 -4.26 -4.00
CA ALA A 190 -6.93 -4.54 -4.96
C ALA A 190 -7.28 -3.27 -5.77
N ASN A 191 -7.60 -3.42 -7.06
CA ASN A 191 -7.93 -2.29 -7.94
C ASN A 191 -9.44 -2.01 -8.01
N ARG A 192 -10.28 -3.00 -7.72
CA ARG A 192 -11.74 -2.87 -7.78
C ARG A 192 -12.41 -3.78 -6.77
N LYS A 193 -13.56 -3.35 -6.25
CA LYS A 193 -14.49 -4.21 -5.50
C LYS A 193 -15.87 -4.23 -6.15
N SER A 194 -16.58 -5.33 -6.02
CA SER A 194 -17.94 -5.50 -6.54
C SER A 194 -18.74 -6.40 -5.60
N LYS A 195 -19.95 -5.96 -5.25
CA LYS A 195 -20.90 -6.75 -4.48
C LYS A 195 -21.60 -7.72 -5.43
N LYS A 196 -21.48 -9.02 -5.17
CA LYS A 196 -22.20 -10.06 -5.90
C LYS A 196 -23.28 -10.67 -5.01
N PRO A 197 -24.55 -10.73 -5.46
CA PRO A 197 -25.54 -11.54 -4.79
C PRO A 197 -25.10 -13.00 -4.85
N ASP A 198 -25.36 -13.74 -3.77
CA ASP A 198 -25.16 -15.19 -3.82
C ASP A 198 -26.28 -15.79 -4.68
N SER A 199 -25.93 -16.81 -5.48
CA SER A 199 -26.88 -17.48 -6.36
C SER A 199 -27.84 -18.40 -5.60
N HIS A 200 -27.54 -18.71 -4.34
CA HIS A 200 -28.35 -19.59 -3.49
C HIS A 200 -29.39 -18.80 -2.67
N PRO A 201 -30.66 -19.23 -2.66
CA PRO A 201 -31.69 -18.64 -1.79
C PRO A 201 -31.26 -18.72 -0.31
N GLY A 202 -31.24 -17.59 0.39
CA GLY A 202 -30.87 -17.50 1.81
C GLY A 202 -29.38 -17.27 2.11
N ALA A 203 -28.51 -17.32 1.10
CA ALA A 203 -27.08 -17.08 1.30
C ALA A 203 -26.73 -15.57 1.30
N SER A 204 -25.79 -15.20 2.16
CA SER A 204 -25.30 -13.82 2.31
C SER A 204 -24.60 -13.34 1.04
N ALA A 205 -24.91 -12.11 0.61
CA ALA A 205 -24.18 -11.45 -0.47
C ALA A 205 -22.66 -11.46 -0.18
N ARG A 206 -21.85 -11.55 -1.24
CA ARG A 206 -20.39 -11.60 -1.14
C ARG A 206 -19.77 -10.34 -1.73
N MET A 207 -18.78 -9.78 -1.07
CA MET A 207 -17.93 -8.72 -1.63
C MET A 207 -16.74 -9.36 -2.33
N VAL A 208 -16.51 -9.03 -3.60
CA VAL A 208 -15.42 -9.57 -4.42
C VAL A 208 -14.44 -8.45 -4.76
N TYR A 209 -13.17 -8.64 -4.42
CA TYR A 209 -12.06 -7.74 -4.67
C TYR A 209 -11.22 -8.29 -5.81
N PHE A 210 -10.84 -7.43 -6.75
CA PHE A 210 -10.06 -7.77 -7.95
C PHE A 210 -8.65 -7.22 -7.81
N PHE A 211 -7.66 -7.99 -8.25
CA PHE A 211 -6.25 -7.61 -8.25
C PHE A 211 -5.74 -7.48 -9.67
N ASP A 212 -4.71 -6.65 -9.83
CA ASP A 212 -4.03 -6.44 -11.11
C ASP A 212 -3.21 -7.68 -11.51
N ILE A 213 -3.49 -8.19 -12.70
CA ILE A 213 -2.88 -9.39 -13.23
C ILE A 213 -1.45 -9.13 -13.69
N GLU A 214 -1.16 -7.95 -14.23
CA GLU A 214 0.20 -7.63 -14.69
C GLU A 214 1.16 -7.64 -13.51
N LYS A 215 0.72 -7.14 -12.35
CA LYS A 215 1.46 -7.24 -11.08
C LYS A 215 1.58 -8.70 -10.61
N CYS A 216 0.53 -9.50 -10.76
CA CYS A 216 0.56 -10.91 -10.37
C CYS A 216 1.51 -11.78 -11.22
N LYS A 217 1.72 -11.44 -12.51
CA LYS A 217 2.61 -12.19 -13.42
C LYS A 217 4.08 -12.11 -13.02
N VAL A 218 4.52 -10.93 -12.55
CA VAL A 218 5.90 -10.66 -12.13
C VAL A 218 6.12 -10.84 -10.63
N CYS A 219 5.07 -11.20 -9.89
CA CYS A 219 5.13 -11.32 -8.44
C CYS A 219 5.99 -12.52 -8.01
N PRO A 220 6.90 -12.37 -7.03
CA PRO A 220 7.66 -13.48 -6.47
C PRO A 220 6.77 -14.59 -5.88
N LEU A 221 5.59 -14.23 -5.36
CA LEU A 221 4.62 -15.16 -4.78
C LEU A 221 3.66 -15.75 -5.83
N ARG A 222 3.99 -15.70 -7.13
CA ARG A 222 3.10 -16.22 -8.19
C ARG A 222 2.80 -17.71 -8.04
N GLU A 223 3.79 -18.50 -7.63
CA GLU A 223 3.66 -19.94 -7.46
C GLU A 223 2.70 -20.24 -6.29
N GLY A 224 1.54 -20.81 -6.60
CA GLY A 224 0.48 -21.11 -5.63
C GLY A 224 -0.50 -19.97 -5.30
N CYS A 225 -0.23 -18.74 -5.76
CA CYS A 225 -1.17 -17.61 -5.67
C CYS A 225 -1.88 -17.34 -7.00
N PHE A 226 -1.17 -17.34 -8.12
CA PHE A 226 -1.70 -17.02 -9.45
C PHE A 226 -1.63 -18.24 -10.37
N LYS A 227 -2.68 -18.48 -11.15
CA LYS A 227 -2.72 -19.56 -12.15
C LYS A 227 -2.38 -18.98 -13.51
N GLU A 228 -1.37 -19.54 -14.18
CA GLU A 228 -0.99 -19.10 -15.53
C GLU A 228 -2.19 -19.19 -16.49
N GLY A 229 -2.40 -18.12 -17.26
CA GLY A 229 -3.55 -17.96 -18.17
C GLY A 229 -4.85 -17.47 -17.52
N ALA A 230 -4.88 -17.21 -16.20
CA ALA A 230 -6.08 -16.68 -15.56
C ALA A 230 -6.39 -15.23 -16.00
N LYS A 231 -7.63 -15.00 -16.44
CA LYS A 231 -8.13 -13.68 -16.88
C LYS A 231 -8.47 -12.72 -15.74
N THR A 232 -8.60 -13.21 -14.50
CA THR A 232 -8.85 -12.38 -13.32
C THR A 232 -8.25 -13.03 -12.07
N LYS A 233 -7.81 -12.20 -11.12
CA LYS A 233 -7.42 -12.61 -9.77
C LYS A 233 -8.38 -11.95 -8.78
N THR A 234 -9.05 -12.75 -7.94
CA THR A 234 -10.04 -12.24 -6.99
C THR A 234 -9.87 -12.80 -5.58
N TYR A 235 -10.36 -12.04 -4.61
CA TYR A 235 -10.55 -12.44 -3.22
C TYR A 235 -11.98 -12.08 -2.79
N SER A 236 -12.70 -12.99 -2.14
CA SER A 236 -14.12 -12.78 -1.80
C SER A 236 -14.39 -12.99 -0.32
N VAL A 237 -15.14 -12.06 0.28
CA VAL A 237 -15.55 -12.08 1.68
C VAL A 237 -17.08 -12.09 1.77
N ALA A 238 -17.64 -12.92 2.66
CA ALA A 238 -19.08 -13.03 2.85
C ALA A 238 -19.58 -11.98 3.85
N ILE A 239 -20.67 -11.29 3.52
CA ILE A 239 -21.14 -10.09 4.24
C ILE A 239 -21.87 -10.39 5.56
N LYS A 240 -21.67 -11.54 6.26
CA LYS A 240 -22.33 -11.78 7.57
C LYS A 240 -21.52 -12.58 8.58
N SER A 241 -21.65 -12.18 9.86
CA SER A 241 -21.64 -13.07 11.03
C SER A 241 -22.48 -12.48 12.17
N GLU A 242 -22.93 -13.34 13.09
CA GLU A 242 -23.91 -13.09 14.16
C GLU A 242 -23.33 -12.24 15.32
N GLU A 243 -22.00 -12.29 15.49
CA GLU A 243 -21.23 -11.54 16.49
C GLU A 243 -21.25 -10.01 16.27
N HIS A 244 -21.75 -9.57 15.12
CA HIS A 244 -21.99 -8.17 14.81
C HIS A 244 -23.16 -7.55 15.56
N LEU A 245 -24.17 -8.36 15.89
CA LEU A 245 -25.42 -7.86 16.46
C LEU A 245 -25.19 -7.35 17.88
N ASP A 246 -24.38 -8.05 18.68
CA ASP A 246 -24.09 -7.69 20.07
C ASP A 246 -23.39 -6.33 20.17
N GLN A 247 -22.40 -6.08 19.30
CA GLN A 247 -21.66 -4.82 19.35
C GLN A 247 -22.34 -3.69 18.57
N GLN A 248 -23.18 -4.00 17.59
CA GLN A 248 -24.11 -3.01 17.03
C GLN A 248 -25.10 -2.53 18.11
N ALA A 249 -25.65 -3.45 18.91
CA ALA A 249 -26.51 -3.10 20.04
C ALA A 249 -25.75 -2.26 21.09
N PHE A 250 -24.50 -2.59 21.38
CA PHE A 250 -23.64 -1.79 22.26
C PHE A 250 -23.38 -0.36 21.72
N GLN A 251 -23.33 -0.16 20.40
CA GLN A 251 -23.16 1.19 19.81
C GLN A 251 -24.43 2.04 19.81
N GLU A 252 -25.60 1.41 19.92
CA GLU A 252 -26.90 2.07 19.99
C GLU A 252 -27.29 2.45 21.44
N THR A 253 -26.46 2.06 22.43
CA THR A 253 -26.64 2.37 23.86
C THR A 253 -25.74 3.52 24.29
#